data_AF-A0AAD1W403-F1
#
_entry.id   AF-A0AAD1W403-F1
#
_cell.length_a   1.000
_cell.length_b   1.000
_cell.length_c   1.000
_cell.angle_alpha   90.00
_cell.angle_beta   90.00
_cell.angle_gamma   90.00
#
_symmetry.space_group_name_H-M   'P 1'
#
loop_
_entity.id
_entity.type
_entity.pdbx_description
1 polymer ?
#
loop_
_entity_poly.entity_id
_entity_poly.type
_entity_poly.pdbx_seq_one_letter_code
_entity_poly.pdbx_strand_id
1 'polypeptide(L)'
;MGDFTGKAELSVSQGIRMMFYVFHPNESSFETIEEVPDYVEKATPYFIVMLLLEMIVSWTRKGKQIRVNDGLTSLSAGVMSRLPNVVSRGLEVTTYIYIWNNYRFVELPWDSPWTWWLAFFGVDLGYYWFHRLAHEVNIIWAGHQTHHSSEDYNLTTALRQSFLQKYFSWILYWPMAFFVPPSVFAVHLQFNLLYQFWIHTELINNLGPLEYILNTPSHHRVHHGRNPYCIDSNYGGTLIIWDRIFGTFVPEKEKVVYGLTHPINTFEPFNVQIQHCTYIWHTFWDTPGITNKLSVIFKGPGWGPGKPRLGLHEELPQVTGDEKPYDPRLPIYLQIYAFIHFFLMLAIYTHMFEAKLVLSSLTLLLRILYILLTLTCLGFLLEQRQVLFS
;
A
#
# COMPACT_ATOMS: atom_id res chain seq x y z
N MET A 1 13.95 33.24 -22.46
CA MET A 1 14.21 32.07 -21.60
C MET A 1 12.86 31.49 -21.27
N GLY A 2 12.51 30.40 -21.95
CA GLY A 2 11.22 29.73 -21.79
C GLY A 2 11.19 28.97 -20.47
N ASP A 3 10.03 29.02 -19.82
CA ASP A 3 9.71 28.29 -18.60
C ASP A 3 9.76 26.77 -18.88
N PHE A 4 10.76 26.08 -18.35
CA PHE A 4 11.00 24.65 -18.54
C PHE A 4 10.30 23.78 -17.46
N THR A 5 9.16 24.22 -16.93
CA THR A 5 8.30 23.40 -16.06
C THR A 5 6.87 23.31 -16.58
N GLY A 6 6.71 22.92 -17.85
CA GLY A 6 5.40 22.57 -18.43
C GLY A 6 4.83 21.25 -17.90
N LYS A 7 4.70 21.07 -16.58
CA LYS A 7 3.90 19.97 -16.03
C LYS A 7 2.43 20.37 -16.16
N ALA A 8 1.71 19.84 -17.14
CA ALA A 8 0.29 20.14 -17.36
C ALA A 8 -0.49 20.07 -16.02
N GLU A 9 -1.12 21.17 -15.64
CA GLU A 9 -2.04 21.19 -14.49
C GLU A 9 -3.29 20.39 -14.83
N LEU A 10 -3.69 19.48 -13.94
CA LEU A 10 -4.92 18.73 -14.11
C LEU A 10 -6.08 19.64 -13.70
N SER A 11 -7.15 19.64 -14.50
CA SER A 11 -8.40 20.26 -14.07
C SER A 11 -8.95 19.58 -12.82
N VAL A 12 -9.80 20.27 -12.05
CA VAL A 12 -10.49 19.67 -10.89
C VAL A 12 -11.26 18.41 -11.28
N SER A 13 -11.90 18.40 -12.46
CA SER A 13 -12.61 17.23 -12.96
C SER A 13 -11.68 16.03 -13.17
N GLN A 14 -10.54 16.24 -13.83
CA GLN A 14 -9.52 15.21 -14.01
C GLN A 14 -8.98 14.71 -12.66
N GLY A 15 -8.75 15.61 -11.70
CA GLY A 15 -8.28 15.25 -10.37
C GLY A 15 -9.28 14.44 -9.55
N ILE A 16 -10.58 14.67 -9.69
CA ILE A 16 -11.60 13.79 -9.09
C ILE A 16 -11.61 12.44 -9.80
N ARG A 17 -11.63 12.44 -11.12
CA ARG A 17 -11.76 11.22 -11.93
C ARG A 17 -10.59 10.25 -11.76
N MET A 18 -9.36 10.73 -11.50
CA MET A 18 -8.17 9.87 -11.41
C MET A 18 -8.23 8.98 -10.16
N MET A 19 -8.93 9.45 -9.12
CA MET A 19 -9.19 8.70 -7.89
C MET A 19 -10.05 7.45 -8.13
N PHE A 20 -10.79 7.41 -9.25
CA PHE A 20 -11.73 6.36 -9.57
C PHE A 20 -11.41 5.65 -10.89
N TYR A 21 -10.23 5.90 -11.49
CA TYR A 21 -9.84 5.34 -12.79
C TYR A 21 -10.78 5.76 -13.94
N VAL A 22 -11.42 6.93 -13.86
CA VAL A 22 -12.39 7.40 -14.86
C VAL A 22 -11.73 8.32 -15.88
N PHE A 23 -10.94 7.77 -16.80
CA PHE A 23 -10.24 8.54 -17.84
C PHE A 23 -10.53 7.99 -19.23
N HIS A 24 -10.60 8.89 -20.23
CA HIS A 24 -10.55 8.48 -21.62
C HIS A 24 -9.09 8.19 -22.02
N PRO A 25 -8.82 7.19 -22.89
CA PRO A 25 -7.47 6.93 -23.39
C PRO A 25 -6.75 8.18 -23.90
N ASN A 26 -7.41 9.00 -24.71
CA ASN A 26 -6.85 10.25 -25.26
C ASN A 26 -6.47 11.31 -24.20
N GLU A 27 -6.94 11.20 -22.95
CA GLU A 27 -6.60 12.13 -21.87
C GLU A 27 -5.40 11.67 -21.03
N SER A 28 -4.95 10.43 -21.22
CA SER A 28 -3.97 9.78 -20.36
C SER A 28 -3.02 8.85 -21.13
N SER A 29 -2.87 9.07 -22.43
CA SER A 29 -1.91 8.39 -23.28
C SER A 29 -0.84 9.38 -23.70
N PHE A 30 0.43 9.03 -23.50
CA PHE A 30 1.58 9.90 -23.72
C PHE A 30 2.62 9.15 -24.54
N GLU A 31 3.38 9.86 -25.37
CA GLU A 31 4.41 9.24 -26.20
C GLU A 31 5.60 8.82 -25.34
N THR A 32 6.01 9.67 -24.41
CA THR A 32 7.18 9.47 -23.56
C THR A 32 6.81 9.39 -22.09
N ILE A 33 7.70 8.82 -21.27
CA ILE A 33 7.44 8.70 -19.83
C ILE A 33 7.58 10.06 -19.12
N GLU A 34 8.39 10.96 -19.67
CA GLU A 34 8.61 12.31 -19.16
C GLU A 34 7.35 13.18 -19.25
N GLU A 35 6.47 12.89 -20.20
CA GLU A 35 5.18 13.55 -20.37
C GLU A 35 4.12 13.07 -19.37
N VAL A 36 4.29 11.88 -18.78
CA VAL A 36 3.33 11.29 -17.84
C VAL A 36 3.27 12.14 -16.56
N PRO A 37 2.11 12.72 -16.22
CA PRO A 37 1.96 13.42 -14.95
C PRO A 37 2.20 12.48 -13.76
N ASP A 38 2.80 13.01 -12.69
CA ASP A 38 2.79 12.34 -11.38
C ASP A 38 1.38 12.50 -10.78
N TYR A 39 0.47 11.63 -11.20
CA TYR A 39 -0.93 11.60 -10.75
C TYR A 39 -1.00 11.34 -9.24
N VAL A 40 -0.06 10.57 -8.69
CA VAL A 40 -0.02 10.27 -7.25
C VAL A 40 0.33 11.53 -6.44
N GLU A 41 1.33 12.30 -6.87
CA GLU A 41 1.66 13.59 -6.27
C GLU A 41 0.46 14.55 -6.36
N LYS A 42 -0.14 14.66 -7.56
CA LYS A 42 -1.31 15.50 -7.82
C LYS A 42 -2.57 15.06 -7.07
N ALA A 43 -2.65 13.82 -6.59
CA ALA A 43 -3.76 13.30 -5.79
C ALA A 43 -3.74 13.75 -4.33
N THR A 44 -2.61 14.27 -3.83
CA THR A 44 -2.43 14.65 -2.41
C THR A 44 -3.56 15.52 -1.85
N PRO A 45 -4.02 16.60 -2.52
CA PRO A 45 -5.13 17.40 -2.00
C PRO A 45 -6.44 16.63 -1.88
N TYR A 46 -6.71 15.71 -2.82
CA TYR A 46 -7.91 14.88 -2.83
C TYR A 46 -7.88 13.83 -1.71
N PHE A 47 -6.72 13.22 -1.45
CA PHE A 47 -6.53 12.35 -0.29
C PHE A 47 -6.86 13.06 1.01
N ILE A 48 -6.33 14.28 1.21
CA ILE A 48 -6.57 15.08 2.42
C ILE A 48 -8.06 15.38 2.58
N VAL A 49 -8.72 15.84 1.51
CA VAL A 49 -10.17 16.13 1.54
C VAL A 49 -10.97 14.87 1.88
N MET A 50 -10.70 13.74 1.21
CA MET A 50 -11.43 12.49 1.44
C MET A 50 -11.21 11.95 2.86
N LEU A 51 -9.98 12.04 3.39
CA LEU A 51 -9.67 11.68 4.79
C LEU A 51 -10.47 12.52 5.78
N LEU A 52 -10.46 13.85 5.63
CA LEU A 52 -11.20 14.75 6.52
C LEU A 52 -12.71 14.49 6.43
N LEU A 53 -13.23 14.28 5.22
CA LEU A 53 -14.63 13.92 5.01
C LEU A 53 -14.99 12.60 5.68
N GLU A 54 -14.17 11.55 5.53
CA GLU A 54 -14.40 10.27 6.20
C GLU A 54 -14.39 10.41 7.72
N MET A 55 -13.43 11.17 8.27
CA MET A 55 -13.35 11.42 9.71
C MET A 55 -14.61 12.13 10.23
N ILE A 56 -15.07 13.18 9.54
CA ILE A 56 -16.28 13.94 9.92
C ILE A 56 -17.53 13.05 9.82
N VAL A 57 -17.69 12.30 8.72
CA VAL A 57 -18.85 11.43 8.51
C VAL A 57 -18.86 10.27 9.50
N SER A 58 -17.71 9.66 9.79
CA SER A 58 -17.57 8.57 10.76
C SER A 58 -17.91 9.04 12.18
N TRP A 59 -17.46 10.23 12.56
CA TRP A 59 -17.78 10.82 13.85
C TRP A 59 -19.27 11.16 13.97
N THR A 60 -19.83 11.87 12.98
CA THR A 60 -21.23 12.34 13.03
C THR A 60 -22.26 11.23 12.87
N ARG A 61 -22.00 10.21 12.03
CA ARG A 61 -22.98 9.14 11.74
C ARG A 61 -22.77 7.86 12.54
N LYS A 62 -21.51 7.52 12.88
CA LYS A 62 -21.19 6.26 13.56
C LYS A 62 -20.67 6.46 14.99
N GLY A 63 -20.44 7.71 15.43
CA GLY A 63 -19.84 8.01 16.73
C GLY A 63 -18.43 7.44 16.89
N LYS A 64 -17.76 7.08 15.79
CA LYS A 64 -16.44 6.44 15.81
C LYS A 64 -15.41 7.45 16.28
N GLN A 65 -14.68 7.09 17.33
CA GLN A 65 -13.60 7.93 17.87
C GLN A 65 -12.35 7.75 17.02
N ILE A 66 -11.58 8.83 16.86
CA ILE A 66 -10.33 8.81 16.12
C ILE A 66 -9.22 8.29 17.03
N ARG A 67 -8.58 7.20 16.61
CA ARG A 67 -7.35 6.68 17.22
C ARG A 67 -6.15 7.36 16.57
N VAL A 68 -5.70 8.44 17.21
CA VAL A 68 -4.59 9.28 16.70
C VAL A 68 -3.31 8.47 16.51
N ASN A 69 -3.05 7.51 17.40
CA ASN A 69 -1.92 6.60 17.31
C ASN A 69 -1.93 5.78 16.01
N ASP A 70 -3.03 5.08 15.74
CA ASP A 70 -3.19 4.25 14.55
C ASP A 70 -3.11 5.09 13.26
N GLY A 71 -3.81 6.23 13.22
CA GLY A 71 -3.79 7.14 12.08
C GLY A 71 -2.40 7.74 11.81
N LEU A 72 -1.69 8.23 12.83
CA LEU A 72 -0.34 8.76 12.66
C LEU A 72 0.66 7.67 12.26
N THR A 73 0.55 6.44 12.78
CA THR A 73 1.38 5.32 12.35
C THR A 73 1.13 4.95 10.88
N SER A 74 -0.13 4.98 10.43
CA SER A 74 -0.48 4.78 9.02
C SER A 74 0.15 5.83 8.11
N LEU A 75 0.05 7.12 8.47
CA LEU A 75 0.70 8.21 7.73
C LEU A 75 2.23 8.11 7.76
N SER A 76 2.80 7.72 8.89
CA SER A 76 4.25 7.52 9.06
C SER A 76 4.78 6.40 8.17
N ALA A 77 4.07 5.27 8.11
CA ALA A 77 4.38 4.18 7.19
C ALA A 77 4.32 4.65 5.71
N GLY A 78 3.32 5.46 5.36
CA GLY A 78 3.22 6.11 4.05
C GLY A 78 4.45 6.94 3.70
N VAL A 79 4.90 7.81 4.62
CA VAL A 79 6.14 8.59 4.47
C VAL A 79 7.34 7.67 4.26
N MET A 80 7.50 6.64 5.10
CA MET A 80 8.62 5.68 5.00
C MET A 80 8.64 4.92 3.68
N SER A 81 7.47 4.52 3.16
CA SER A 81 7.35 3.76 1.91
C SER A 81 7.87 4.50 0.67
N ARG A 82 7.97 5.83 0.77
CA ARG A 82 8.42 6.71 -0.32
C ARG A 82 9.91 7.05 -0.21
N LEU A 83 10.54 6.96 0.96
CA LEU A 83 11.95 7.29 1.16
C LEU A 83 12.91 6.58 0.17
N PRO A 84 12.72 5.29 -0.20
CA PRO A 84 13.57 4.66 -1.22
C PRO A 84 13.61 5.39 -2.57
N ASN A 85 12.54 6.12 -2.92
CA ASN A 85 12.43 6.89 -4.17
C ASN A 85 13.31 8.16 -4.16
N VAL A 86 13.88 8.54 -3.02
CA VAL A 86 14.85 9.65 -2.91
C VAL A 86 16.22 9.19 -3.42
N VAL A 87 16.59 7.94 -3.14
CA VAL A 87 17.91 7.39 -3.43
C VAL A 87 17.97 6.74 -4.81
N SER A 88 16.87 6.12 -5.25
CA SER A 88 16.79 5.43 -6.55
C SER A 88 15.49 5.74 -7.28
N ARG A 89 15.53 5.77 -8.62
CA ARG A 89 14.31 5.62 -9.43
C ARG A 89 13.76 4.21 -9.16
N GLY A 90 12.44 4.07 -9.04
CA GLY A 90 11.82 2.80 -8.68
C GLY A 90 12.31 1.66 -9.59
N LEU A 91 12.67 0.53 -8.99
CA LEU A 91 13.16 -0.66 -9.71
C LEU A 91 12.14 -1.11 -10.77
N GLU A 92 10.86 -1.02 -10.46
CA GLU A 92 9.74 -1.36 -11.32
C GLU A 92 9.80 -0.66 -12.68
N VAL A 93 9.73 0.67 -12.72
CA VAL A 93 9.77 1.43 -13.98
C VAL A 93 11.14 1.31 -14.67
N THR A 94 12.23 1.33 -13.90
CA THR A 94 13.58 1.28 -14.46
C THR A 94 13.86 -0.04 -15.18
N THR A 95 13.50 -1.17 -14.56
CA THR A 95 13.66 -2.50 -15.16
C THR A 95 12.68 -2.73 -16.30
N TYR A 96 11.45 -2.21 -16.20
CA TYR A 96 10.48 -2.24 -17.30
C TYR A 96 11.02 -1.53 -18.56
N ILE A 97 11.54 -0.31 -18.42
CA ILE A 97 12.15 0.46 -19.52
C ILE A 97 13.36 -0.29 -20.10
N TYR A 98 14.19 -0.89 -19.25
CA TYR A 98 15.32 -1.68 -19.70
C TYR A 98 14.87 -2.87 -20.56
N ILE A 99 13.85 -3.61 -20.12
CA ILE A 99 13.32 -4.74 -20.89
C ILE A 99 12.71 -4.25 -22.21
N TRP A 100 11.90 -3.19 -22.15
CA TRP A 100 11.28 -2.57 -23.32
C TRP A 100 12.31 -2.17 -24.39
N ASN A 101 13.38 -1.49 -23.98
CA ASN A 101 14.38 -0.97 -24.91
C ASN A 101 15.23 -2.07 -25.56
N ASN A 102 15.45 -3.20 -24.86
CA ASN A 102 16.40 -4.23 -25.29
C ASN A 102 15.73 -5.51 -25.83
N TYR A 103 14.51 -5.81 -25.40
CA TYR A 103 13.89 -7.13 -25.63
C TYR A 103 12.44 -7.10 -26.13
N ARG A 104 11.84 -5.93 -26.38
CA ARG A 104 10.46 -5.88 -26.91
C ARG A 104 10.33 -6.60 -28.25
N PHE A 105 9.25 -7.36 -28.41
CA PHE A 105 8.97 -8.09 -29.65
C PHE A 105 8.23 -7.22 -30.65
N VAL A 106 7.29 -6.42 -30.15
CA VAL A 106 6.46 -5.51 -30.92
C VAL A 106 6.27 -4.23 -30.12
N GLU A 107 6.03 -3.13 -30.82
CA GLU A 107 5.69 -1.86 -30.20
C GLU A 107 4.24 -1.54 -30.51
N LEU A 108 3.38 -1.67 -29.49
CA LEU A 108 1.99 -1.24 -29.64
C LEU A 108 1.91 0.30 -29.65
N PRO A 109 1.03 0.91 -30.46
CA PRO A 109 0.94 2.37 -30.53
C PRO A 109 0.53 2.95 -29.17
N TRP A 110 1.27 3.95 -28.69
CA TRP A 110 1.04 4.58 -27.39
C TRP A 110 -0.29 5.35 -27.33
N ASP A 111 -0.78 5.84 -28.47
CA ASP A 111 -2.01 6.60 -28.65
C ASP A 111 -3.24 5.74 -28.97
N SER A 112 -3.08 4.41 -29.03
CA SER A 112 -4.17 3.49 -29.33
C SER A 112 -5.03 3.20 -28.09
N PRO A 113 -6.36 3.38 -28.16
CA PRO A 113 -7.27 2.96 -27.10
C PRO A 113 -7.15 1.48 -26.72
N TRP A 114 -6.76 0.63 -27.67
CA TRP A 114 -6.57 -0.80 -27.41
C TRP A 114 -5.32 -1.08 -26.57
N THR A 115 -4.23 -0.34 -26.81
CA THR A 115 -3.02 -0.40 -25.97
C THR A 115 -3.33 0.03 -24.55
N TRP A 116 -4.13 1.09 -24.40
CA TRP A 116 -4.60 1.59 -23.12
C TRP A 116 -5.42 0.53 -22.35
N TRP A 117 -6.44 -0.07 -22.97
CA TRP A 117 -7.22 -1.13 -22.32
C TRP A 117 -6.39 -2.38 -22.01
N LEU A 118 -5.49 -2.78 -22.91
CA LEU A 118 -4.57 -3.89 -22.65
C LEU A 118 -3.69 -3.62 -21.43
N ALA A 119 -3.14 -2.41 -21.32
CA ALA A 119 -2.32 -2.00 -20.18
C ALA A 119 -3.15 -1.92 -18.89
N PHE A 120 -4.39 -1.44 -18.95
CA PHE A 120 -5.33 -1.48 -17.81
C PHE A 120 -5.49 -2.90 -17.26
N PHE A 121 -5.92 -3.85 -18.11
CA PHE A 121 -6.12 -5.24 -17.67
C PHE A 121 -4.80 -5.91 -17.27
N GLY A 122 -3.71 -5.63 -17.99
CA GLY A 122 -2.40 -6.22 -17.72
C GLY A 122 -1.80 -5.74 -16.39
N VAL A 123 -1.86 -4.43 -16.10
CA VAL A 123 -1.43 -3.88 -14.80
C VAL A 123 -2.30 -4.43 -13.68
N ASP A 124 -3.63 -4.46 -13.86
CA ASP A 124 -4.53 -4.95 -12.80
C ASP A 124 -4.34 -6.44 -12.51
N LEU A 125 -4.09 -7.25 -13.55
CA LEU A 125 -3.72 -8.66 -13.40
C LEU A 125 -2.35 -8.86 -12.75
N GLY A 126 -1.36 -8.04 -13.15
CA GLY A 126 -0.03 -8.04 -12.51
C GLY A 126 -0.13 -7.71 -11.02
N TYR A 127 -0.98 -6.73 -10.67
CA TYR A 127 -1.28 -6.41 -9.29
C TYR A 127 -1.95 -7.57 -8.55
N TYR A 128 -2.98 -8.20 -9.13
CA TYR A 128 -3.65 -9.37 -8.53
C TYR A 128 -2.64 -10.45 -8.14
N TRP A 129 -1.72 -10.81 -9.05
CA TRP A 129 -0.72 -11.83 -8.77
C TRP A 129 0.30 -11.38 -7.74
N PHE A 130 0.71 -10.11 -7.75
CA PHE A 130 1.60 -9.57 -6.72
C PHE A 130 0.92 -9.69 -5.36
N HIS A 131 -0.33 -9.24 -5.29
CA HIS A 131 -1.09 -9.17 -4.06
C HIS A 131 -1.37 -10.57 -3.50
N ARG A 132 -1.75 -11.52 -4.36
CA ARG A 132 -1.87 -12.93 -3.98
C ARG A 132 -0.56 -13.50 -3.44
N LEU A 133 0.56 -13.29 -4.15
CA LEU A 133 1.87 -13.75 -3.67
C LEU A 133 2.26 -13.06 -2.36
N ALA A 134 1.85 -11.81 -2.16
CA ALA A 134 2.09 -11.08 -0.92
C ALA A 134 1.37 -11.68 0.29
N HIS A 135 0.26 -12.41 0.10
CA HIS A 135 -0.40 -13.13 1.18
C HIS A 135 0.06 -14.60 1.28
N GLU A 136 0.38 -15.21 0.15
CA GLU A 136 0.68 -16.66 0.07
C GLU A 136 2.18 -17.02 0.15
N VAL A 137 3.09 -16.04 0.18
CA VAL A 137 4.55 -16.24 0.26
C VAL A 137 5.13 -15.39 1.39
N ASN A 138 5.69 -16.05 2.41
CA ASN A 138 6.05 -15.44 3.69
C ASN A 138 7.02 -14.24 3.55
N ILE A 139 8.04 -14.35 2.70
CA ILE A 139 8.98 -13.22 2.50
C ILE A 139 8.33 -12.02 1.81
N ILE A 140 7.34 -12.24 0.93
CA ILE A 140 6.61 -11.16 0.26
C ILE A 140 5.60 -10.56 1.23
N TRP A 141 4.96 -11.39 2.07
CA TRP A 141 4.13 -10.96 3.19
C TRP A 141 4.87 -10.02 4.14
N ALA A 142 6.17 -10.22 4.37
CA ALA A 142 6.97 -9.28 5.14
C ALA A 142 6.92 -7.84 4.59
N GLY A 143 6.78 -7.70 3.26
CA GLY A 143 6.62 -6.42 2.58
C GLY A 143 5.18 -5.95 2.42
N HIS A 144 4.19 -6.63 2.99
CA HIS A 144 2.78 -6.27 2.85
C HIS A 144 2.00 -6.28 4.18
N GLN A 145 2.42 -7.07 5.17
CA GLN A 145 1.79 -7.15 6.50
C GLN A 145 1.62 -5.78 7.18
N THR A 146 2.53 -4.83 6.93
CA THR A 146 2.42 -3.46 7.44
C THR A 146 1.06 -2.86 7.10
N HIS A 147 0.59 -3.08 5.86
CA HIS A 147 -0.70 -2.62 5.37
C HIS A 147 -1.89 -3.21 6.13
N HIS A 148 -1.80 -4.50 6.46
CA HIS A 148 -2.81 -5.23 7.21
C HIS A 148 -2.72 -5.06 8.73
N SER A 149 -1.65 -4.44 9.24
CA SER A 149 -1.43 -4.33 10.68
C SER A 149 -2.36 -3.35 11.40
N SER A 150 -3.13 -2.57 10.65
CA SER A 150 -4.10 -1.62 11.18
C SER A 150 -5.31 -2.33 11.76
N GLU A 151 -5.59 -2.08 13.03
CA GLU A 151 -6.81 -2.56 13.69
C GLU A 151 -8.01 -1.63 13.43
N ASP A 152 -7.75 -0.45 12.86
CA ASP A 152 -8.79 0.38 12.24
C ASP A 152 -8.79 0.19 10.73
N TYR A 153 -9.99 0.18 10.14
CA TYR A 153 -10.16 0.21 8.70
C TYR A 153 -10.80 1.53 8.27
N ASN A 154 -10.01 2.38 7.61
CA ASN A 154 -10.38 3.70 7.12
C ASN A 154 -9.36 4.15 6.05
N LEU A 155 -9.54 5.33 5.46
CA LEU A 155 -8.71 5.80 4.35
C LEU A 155 -7.24 6.03 4.75
N THR A 156 -6.91 6.19 6.04
CA THR A 156 -5.49 6.22 6.46
C THR A 156 -4.83 4.86 6.29
N THR A 157 -5.58 3.75 6.42
CA THR A 157 -5.08 2.38 6.22
C THR A 157 -4.51 2.21 4.81
N ALA A 158 -5.10 2.86 3.80
CA ALA A 158 -4.56 2.88 2.43
C ALA A 158 -3.12 3.41 2.37
N LEU A 159 -2.77 4.33 3.27
CA LEU A 159 -1.45 4.96 3.33
C LEU A 159 -0.45 4.16 4.18
N ARG A 160 -0.88 3.11 4.89
CA ARG A 160 0.00 2.27 5.72
C ARG A 160 0.84 1.31 4.88
N GLN A 161 1.67 1.84 4.00
CA GLN A 161 2.43 1.06 3.02
C GLN A 161 3.79 0.61 3.57
N SER A 162 4.25 -0.55 3.14
CA SER A 162 5.61 -0.98 3.45
C SER A 162 6.64 -0.35 2.52
N PHE A 163 7.83 -0.05 3.03
CA PHE A 163 8.95 0.31 2.16
C PHE A 163 9.51 -0.88 1.37
N LEU A 164 9.22 -2.12 1.81
CA LEU A 164 9.69 -3.34 1.16
C LEU A 164 8.82 -3.75 -0.04
N GLN A 165 7.56 -3.33 -0.08
CA GLN A 165 6.55 -3.78 -1.06
C GLN A 165 7.04 -3.73 -2.51
N LYS A 166 7.62 -2.58 -2.91
CA LYS A 166 8.07 -2.33 -4.30
C LYS A 166 9.20 -3.26 -4.76
N TYR A 167 9.93 -3.87 -3.83
CA TYR A 167 11.01 -4.81 -4.15
C TYR A 167 10.48 -6.20 -4.52
N PHE A 168 9.19 -6.47 -4.31
CA PHE A 168 8.56 -7.76 -4.62
C PHE A 168 7.55 -7.73 -5.78
N SER A 169 7.03 -6.57 -6.18
CA SER A 169 5.97 -6.47 -7.21
C SER A 169 6.49 -6.46 -8.66
N TRP A 170 7.67 -5.87 -8.88
CA TRP A 170 8.14 -5.40 -10.18
C TRP A 170 8.25 -6.46 -11.29
N ILE A 171 8.60 -7.71 -10.96
CA ILE A 171 8.79 -8.80 -11.94
C ILE A 171 7.49 -9.15 -12.65
N LEU A 172 6.34 -8.99 -11.98
CA LEU A 172 5.05 -9.44 -12.52
C LEU A 172 4.54 -8.57 -13.68
N TYR A 173 5.12 -7.38 -13.84
CA TYR A 173 4.79 -6.48 -14.95
C TYR A 173 5.69 -6.68 -16.17
N TRP A 174 6.79 -7.43 -16.04
CA TRP A 174 7.73 -7.68 -17.13
C TRP A 174 7.11 -8.24 -18.42
N PRO A 175 6.12 -9.17 -18.37
CA PRO A 175 5.52 -9.68 -19.60
C PRO A 175 4.95 -8.56 -20.49
N MET A 176 4.45 -7.46 -19.92
CA MET A 176 3.93 -6.35 -20.71
C MET A 176 5.03 -5.53 -21.39
N ALA A 177 6.24 -5.49 -20.83
CA ALA A 177 7.38 -4.78 -21.41
C ALA A 177 7.82 -5.35 -22.77
N PHE A 178 7.25 -6.48 -23.20
CA PHE A 178 7.48 -7.01 -24.54
C PHE A 178 6.59 -6.35 -25.62
N PHE A 179 5.56 -5.59 -25.25
CA PHE A 179 4.58 -5.03 -26.19
C PHE A 179 3.88 -3.70 -25.79
N VAL A 180 3.73 -3.36 -24.50
CA VAL A 180 3.14 -2.08 -24.03
C VAL A 180 4.22 -1.01 -23.76
N PRO A 181 4.10 0.20 -24.35
CA PRO A 181 5.00 1.32 -24.11
C PRO A 181 5.11 1.72 -22.62
N PRO A 182 6.31 2.10 -22.12
CA PRO A 182 6.51 2.46 -20.72
C PRO A 182 5.67 3.63 -20.23
N SER A 183 5.33 4.58 -21.09
CA SER A 183 4.47 5.73 -20.75
C SER A 183 3.06 5.27 -20.38
N VAL A 184 2.45 4.42 -21.21
CA VAL A 184 1.12 3.83 -20.98
C VAL A 184 1.15 2.95 -19.72
N PHE A 185 2.18 2.11 -19.56
CA PHE A 185 2.37 1.32 -18.33
C PHE A 185 2.42 2.20 -17.07
N ALA A 186 3.22 3.27 -17.08
CA ALA A 186 3.38 4.17 -15.94
C ALA A 186 2.08 4.90 -15.55
N VAL A 187 1.22 5.23 -16.52
CA VAL A 187 -0.12 5.78 -16.26
C VAL A 187 -0.97 4.76 -15.50
N HIS A 188 -1.08 3.55 -16.03
CA HIS A 188 -1.96 2.52 -15.46
C HIS A 188 -1.48 2.03 -14.09
N LEU A 189 -0.17 2.00 -13.84
CA LEU A 189 0.39 1.71 -12.53
C LEU A 189 -0.06 2.75 -11.47
N GLN A 190 -0.07 4.03 -11.84
CA GLN A 190 -0.54 5.10 -10.94
C GLN A 190 -2.06 5.04 -10.73
N PHE A 191 -2.85 4.87 -11.80
CA PHE A 191 -4.30 4.77 -11.67
C PHE A 191 -4.75 3.55 -10.88
N ASN A 192 -4.07 2.40 -11.02
CA ASN A 192 -4.33 1.22 -10.20
C ASN A 192 -4.08 1.52 -8.70
N LEU A 193 -2.95 2.18 -8.37
CA LEU A 193 -2.66 2.61 -7.00
C LEU A 193 -3.71 3.59 -6.46
N LEU A 194 -4.10 4.59 -7.26
CA LEU A 194 -5.07 5.60 -6.87
C LEU A 194 -6.47 5.02 -6.64
N TYR A 195 -6.91 4.11 -7.50
CA TYR A 195 -8.20 3.43 -7.34
C TYR A 195 -8.28 2.71 -5.99
N GLN A 196 -7.20 2.06 -5.58
CA GLN A 196 -7.17 1.30 -4.33
C GLN A 196 -7.27 2.18 -3.08
N PHE A 197 -7.09 3.50 -3.17
CA PHE A 197 -7.25 4.38 -2.02
C PHE A 197 -8.67 4.35 -1.45
N TRP A 198 -9.70 4.59 -2.28
CA TRP A 198 -11.05 4.86 -1.79
C TRP A 198 -11.80 3.61 -1.30
N ILE A 199 -11.33 2.41 -1.68
CA ILE A 199 -11.91 1.14 -1.21
C ILE A 199 -11.58 0.84 0.27
N HIS A 200 -10.70 1.62 0.90
CA HIS A 200 -10.39 1.52 2.33
C HIS A 200 -11.38 2.30 3.19
N THR A 201 -12.64 1.88 3.22
CA THR A 201 -13.64 2.53 4.09
C THR A 201 -14.70 1.56 4.59
N GLU A 202 -15.21 1.85 5.77
CA GLU A 202 -16.41 1.21 6.33
C GLU A 202 -17.69 2.01 6.07
N LEU A 203 -17.59 3.20 5.46
CA LEU A 203 -18.75 4.07 5.25
C LEU A 203 -19.65 3.62 4.10
N ILE A 204 -19.11 2.87 3.15
CA ILE A 204 -19.83 2.35 1.98
C ILE A 204 -20.04 0.85 2.20
N ASN A 205 -21.30 0.45 2.38
CA ASN A 205 -21.63 -0.95 2.66
C ASN A 205 -21.42 -1.83 1.43
N ASN A 206 -22.14 -1.60 0.33
CA ASN A 206 -21.94 -2.32 -0.93
C ASN A 206 -22.28 -1.41 -2.12
N LEU A 207 -21.88 -1.84 -3.32
CA LEU A 207 -22.17 -1.15 -4.59
C LEU A 207 -23.09 -1.93 -5.52
N GLY A 208 -23.81 -2.92 -4.98
CA GLY A 208 -24.77 -3.72 -5.74
C GLY A 208 -24.14 -4.39 -6.98
N PRO A 209 -24.72 -4.28 -8.18
CA PRO A 209 -24.21 -4.97 -9.37
C PRO A 209 -22.77 -4.62 -9.77
N LEU A 210 -22.23 -3.47 -9.34
CA LEU A 210 -20.84 -3.13 -9.64
C LEU A 210 -19.85 -4.11 -8.99
N GLU A 211 -20.25 -4.79 -7.92
CA GLU A 211 -19.45 -5.79 -7.19
C GLU A 211 -19.21 -7.09 -7.99
N TYR A 212 -19.87 -7.27 -9.12
CA TYR A 212 -19.51 -8.38 -10.01
C TYR A 212 -18.20 -8.12 -10.75
N ILE A 213 -17.82 -6.86 -10.95
CA ILE A 213 -16.71 -6.45 -11.81
C ILE A 213 -15.63 -5.70 -11.03
N LEU A 214 -16.03 -4.75 -10.20
CA LEU A 214 -15.12 -3.87 -9.48
C LEU A 214 -14.74 -4.43 -8.10
N ASN A 215 -13.49 -4.23 -7.70
CA ASN A 215 -13.14 -4.33 -6.29
C ASN A 215 -13.77 -3.14 -5.56
N THR A 216 -14.45 -3.40 -4.44
CA THR A 216 -15.27 -2.40 -3.73
C THR A 216 -14.89 -2.38 -2.25
N PRO A 217 -15.36 -1.40 -1.47
CA PRO A 217 -15.12 -1.38 -0.03
C PRO A 217 -15.56 -2.66 0.68
N SER A 218 -16.63 -3.34 0.23
CA SER A 218 -17.07 -4.62 0.83
C SER A 218 -16.06 -5.74 0.63
N HIS A 219 -15.60 -5.93 -0.61
CA HIS A 219 -14.59 -6.94 -0.92
C HIS A 219 -13.27 -6.66 -0.22
N HIS A 220 -12.86 -5.39 -0.17
CA HIS A 220 -11.58 -5.00 0.42
C HIS A 220 -11.62 -5.04 1.96
N ARG A 221 -12.78 -4.84 2.59
CA ARG A 221 -12.95 -5.16 4.02
C ARG A 221 -12.68 -6.62 4.29
N VAL A 222 -13.29 -7.53 3.52
CA VAL A 222 -13.01 -8.98 3.65
C VAL A 222 -11.52 -9.24 3.49
N HIS A 223 -10.89 -8.66 2.47
CA HIS A 223 -9.46 -8.81 2.25
C HIS A 223 -8.59 -8.38 3.46
N HIS A 224 -8.94 -7.26 4.11
CA HIS A 224 -8.26 -6.79 5.31
C HIS A 224 -8.69 -7.49 6.61
N GLY A 225 -9.69 -8.35 6.55
CA GLY A 225 -10.23 -9.04 7.70
C GLY A 225 -9.32 -10.16 8.20
N ARG A 226 -9.22 -10.29 9.52
CA ARG A 226 -8.56 -11.43 10.17
C ARG A 226 -9.53 -12.54 10.59
N ASN A 227 -10.82 -12.38 10.33
CA ASN A 227 -11.79 -13.47 10.53
C ASN A 227 -11.31 -14.70 9.74
N PRO A 228 -11.47 -15.94 10.24
CA PRO A 228 -10.99 -17.12 9.54
C PRO A 228 -11.50 -17.28 8.10
N TYR A 229 -12.71 -16.78 7.78
CA TYR A 229 -13.25 -16.84 6.42
C TYR A 229 -12.68 -15.77 5.46
N CYS A 230 -12.00 -14.76 6.00
CA CYS A 230 -11.42 -13.65 5.25
C CYS A 230 -10.00 -13.96 4.75
N ILE A 231 -9.30 -14.89 5.40
CA ILE A 231 -7.90 -15.18 5.11
C ILE A 231 -7.76 -15.70 3.67
N ASP A 232 -6.69 -15.23 3.00
CA ASP A 232 -6.32 -15.62 1.64
C ASP A 232 -7.43 -15.41 0.60
N SER A 233 -8.09 -14.25 0.65
CA SER A 233 -9.24 -13.92 -0.20
C SER A 233 -9.16 -12.50 -0.78
N ASN A 234 -9.83 -12.28 -1.92
CA ASN A 234 -10.07 -10.98 -2.55
C ASN A 234 -8.81 -10.13 -2.84
N TYR A 235 -7.91 -10.62 -3.69
CA TYR A 235 -6.64 -9.97 -4.03
C TYR A 235 -6.73 -8.88 -5.13
N GLY A 236 -7.88 -8.71 -5.78
CA GLY A 236 -8.06 -7.76 -6.87
C GLY A 236 -7.69 -6.33 -6.50
N GLY A 237 -7.06 -5.60 -7.43
CA GLY A 237 -6.75 -4.18 -7.23
C GLY A 237 -7.96 -3.31 -7.58
N THR A 238 -8.21 -3.16 -8.87
CA THR A 238 -9.36 -2.44 -9.43
C THR A 238 -10.50 -3.40 -9.75
N LEU A 239 -10.19 -4.56 -10.32
CA LEU A 239 -11.20 -5.53 -10.75
C LEU A 239 -11.23 -6.74 -9.81
N ILE A 240 -12.43 -7.10 -9.34
CA ILE A 240 -12.66 -8.32 -8.58
C ILE A 240 -12.80 -9.56 -9.47
N ILE A 241 -12.84 -9.36 -10.80
CA ILE A 241 -13.01 -10.46 -11.76
C ILE A 241 -11.88 -11.50 -11.64
N TRP A 242 -10.67 -11.07 -11.30
CA TRP A 242 -9.54 -11.97 -11.14
C TRP A 242 -9.76 -12.96 -9.99
N ASP A 243 -10.28 -12.49 -8.86
CA ASP A 243 -10.64 -13.38 -7.75
C ASP A 243 -11.72 -14.39 -8.13
N ARG A 244 -12.66 -14.01 -8.99
CA ARG A 244 -13.69 -14.93 -9.50
C ARG A 244 -13.10 -15.96 -10.45
N ILE A 245 -12.19 -15.55 -11.33
CA ILE A 245 -11.51 -16.42 -12.31
C ILE A 245 -10.60 -17.43 -11.60
N PHE A 246 -9.84 -16.97 -10.61
CA PHE A 246 -8.83 -17.77 -9.91
C PHE A 246 -9.34 -18.40 -8.59
N GLY A 247 -10.62 -18.24 -8.28
CA GLY A 247 -11.28 -18.93 -7.16
C GLY A 247 -10.94 -18.39 -5.76
N THR A 248 -10.55 -17.13 -5.64
CA THR A 248 -10.19 -16.45 -4.38
C THR A 248 -11.25 -15.44 -3.92
N PHE A 249 -12.41 -15.38 -4.60
CA PHE A 249 -13.50 -14.47 -4.25
C PHE A 249 -14.29 -14.94 -3.03
N VAL A 250 -14.43 -14.06 -2.04
CA VAL A 250 -15.26 -14.26 -0.85
C VAL A 250 -16.12 -13.02 -0.59
N PRO A 251 -17.46 -13.12 -0.52
CA PRO A 251 -18.31 -11.99 -0.15
C PRO A 251 -18.24 -11.69 1.35
N GLU A 252 -18.50 -10.44 1.73
CA GLU A 252 -18.65 -10.05 3.13
C GLU A 252 -19.91 -10.68 3.73
N LYS A 253 -19.77 -11.38 4.86
CA LYS A 253 -20.87 -12.15 5.49
C LYS A 253 -21.21 -11.68 6.89
N GLU A 254 -20.18 -11.41 7.68
CA GLU A 254 -20.26 -11.04 9.09
C GLU A 254 -19.39 -9.82 9.36
N LYS A 255 -19.53 -9.24 10.56
CA LYS A 255 -18.70 -8.13 10.99
C LYS A 255 -17.22 -8.50 10.86
N VAL A 256 -16.50 -7.74 10.04
CA VAL A 256 -15.08 -7.91 9.84
C VAL A 256 -14.30 -7.30 11.00
N VAL A 257 -13.32 -8.04 11.51
CA VAL A 257 -12.33 -7.58 12.49
C VAL A 257 -11.00 -7.45 11.77
N TYR A 258 -10.29 -6.34 12.02
CA TYR A 258 -9.07 -5.97 11.30
C TYR A 258 -7.81 -6.16 12.16
N GLY A 259 -6.66 -5.90 11.54
CA GLY A 259 -5.34 -6.14 12.11
C GLY A 259 -4.80 -7.51 11.72
N LEU A 260 -3.57 -7.81 12.14
CA LEU A 260 -3.02 -9.15 11.93
C LEU A 260 -3.72 -10.19 12.80
N THR A 261 -3.67 -11.45 12.38
CA THR A 261 -4.11 -12.61 13.18
C THR A 261 -3.35 -12.69 14.50
N HIS A 262 -2.08 -12.29 14.50
CA HIS A 262 -1.28 -12.05 15.69
C HIS A 262 -0.90 -10.57 15.77
N PRO A 263 -1.58 -9.77 16.62
CA PRO A 263 -1.37 -8.33 16.72
C PRO A 263 0.07 -7.95 17.10
N ILE A 264 0.50 -6.84 16.51
CA ILE A 264 1.87 -6.33 16.61
C ILE A 264 2.06 -5.47 17.87
N ASN A 265 0.98 -4.88 18.36
CA ASN A 265 0.89 -4.06 19.58
C ASN A 265 1.98 -2.98 19.68
N THR A 266 2.29 -2.33 18.56
CA THR A 266 3.29 -1.27 18.46
C THR A 266 2.85 -0.23 17.43
N PHE A 267 3.15 1.04 17.71
CA PHE A 267 3.00 2.20 16.83
C PHE A 267 4.35 2.73 16.33
N GLU A 268 5.47 2.16 16.81
CA GLU A 268 6.82 2.51 16.37
C GLU A 268 7.03 2.15 14.89
N PRO A 269 7.16 3.14 13.99
CA PRO A 269 7.09 2.90 12.55
C PRO A 269 8.16 1.96 12.00
N PHE A 270 9.36 1.91 12.59
CA PHE A 270 10.40 1.00 12.14
C PHE A 270 10.05 -0.45 12.45
N ASN A 271 9.66 -0.75 13.70
CA ASN A 271 9.26 -2.08 14.13
C ASN A 271 8.03 -2.58 13.34
N VAL A 272 7.02 -1.71 13.13
CA VAL A 272 5.86 -2.03 12.26
C VAL A 272 6.31 -2.54 10.89
N GLN A 273 7.40 -2.01 10.34
CA GLN A 273 7.91 -2.40 9.02
C GLN A 273 8.73 -3.69 9.02
N ILE A 274 9.54 -3.94 10.05
CA ILE A 274 10.56 -5.00 10.03
C ILE A 274 10.26 -6.21 10.91
N GLN A 275 9.28 -6.15 11.81
CA GLN A 275 9.04 -7.22 12.79
C GLN A 275 8.88 -8.59 12.11
N HIS A 276 8.22 -8.64 10.95
CA HIS A 276 7.92 -9.90 10.28
C HIS A 276 9.18 -10.48 9.62
N CYS A 277 10.10 -9.63 9.16
CA CYS A 277 11.44 -10.06 8.75
C CYS A 277 12.20 -10.70 9.91
N THR A 278 12.11 -10.11 11.11
CA THR A 278 12.72 -10.66 12.34
C THR A 278 12.10 -12.02 12.68
N TYR A 279 10.77 -12.14 12.58
CA TYR A 279 10.07 -13.43 12.75
C TYR A 279 10.57 -14.49 11.76
N ILE A 280 10.66 -14.16 10.46
CA ILE A 280 11.18 -15.08 9.44
C ILE A 280 12.62 -15.48 9.76
N TRP A 281 13.47 -14.53 10.16
CA TRP A 281 14.87 -14.79 10.50
C TRP A 281 15.01 -15.80 11.64
N HIS A 282 14.31 -15.59 12.76
CA HIS A 282 14.35 -16.52 13.89
C HIS A 282 13.75 -17.88 13.51
N THR A 283 12.57 -17.89 12.89
CA THR A 283 11.91 -19.12 12.45
C THR A 283 12.79 -19.92 11.49
N PHE A 284 13.49 -19.25 10.57
CA PHE A 284 14.44 -19.89 9.66
C PHE A 284 15.56 -20.56 10.42
N TRP A 285 16.17 -19.90 11.42
CA TRP A 285 17.28 -20.48 12.17
C TRP A 285 16.85 -21.62 13.09
N ASP A 286 15.69 -21.49 13.73
CA ASP A 286 15.13 -22.48 14.65
C ASP A 286 14.57 -23.72 13.94
N THR A 287 14.19 -23.59 12.67
CA THR A 287 13.63 -24.70 11.89
C THR A 287 14.72 -25.66 11.40
N PRO A 288 14.64 -26.97 11.72
CA PRO A 288 15.64 -27.95 11.29
C PRO A 288 15.43 -28.38 9.83
N GLY A 289 16.55 -28.59 9.13
CA GLY A 289 16.60 -29.11 7.76
C GLY A 289 16.49 -28.04 6.66
N ILE A 290 17.31 -28.16 5.61
CA ILE A 290 17.43 -27.14 4.54
C ILE A 290 16.08 -26.92 3.82
N THR A 291 15.34 -27.98 3.51
CA THR A 291 14.05 -27.89 2.82
C THR A 291 13.01 -27.13 3.65
N ASN A 292 13.00 -27.35 4.97
CA ASN A 292 12.09 -26.64 5.87
C ASN A 292 12.51 -25.18 6.03
N LYS A 293 13.82 -24.90 6.12
CA LYS A 293 14.35 -23.53 6.11
C LYS A 293 13.92 -22.74 4.86
N LEU A 294 14.03 -23.33 3.67
CA LEU A 294 13.52 -22.71 2.44
C LEU A 294 11.99 -22.56 2.46
N SER A 295 11.28 -23.52 3.06
CA SER A 295 9.82 -23.45 3.20
C SER A 295 9.37 -22.28 4.09
N VAL A 296 10.13 -21.92 5.13
CA VAL A 296 9.86 -20.72 5.94
C VAL A 296 9.86 -19.45 5.08
N ILE A 297 10.71 -19.38 4.06
CA ILE A 297 10.83 -18.21 3.18
C ILE A 297 9.71 -18.19 2.12
N PHE A 298 9.46 -19.33 1.48
CA PHE A 298 8.68 -19.39 0.23
C PHE A 298 7.26 -19.95 0.35
N LYS A 299 6.89 -20.57 1.48
CA LYS A 299 5.50 -20.98 1.75
C LYS A 299 4.74 -19.87 2.46
N GLY A 300 3.46 -20.08 2.77
CA GLY A 300 2.63 -19.06 3.40
C GLY A 300 3.04 -18.76 4.85
N PRO A 301 2.64 -17.61 5.41
CA PRO A 301 3.01 -17.20 6.76
C PRO A 301 2.50 -18.14 7.86
N GLY A 302 1.44 -18.91 7.61
CA GLY A 302 0.96 -19.96 8.53
C GLY A 302 1.69 -21.30 8.43
N TRP A 303 2.68 -21.44 7.55
CA TRP A 303 3.36 -22.72 7.33
C TRP A 303 4.25 -23.14 8.51
N GLY A 304 4.31 -24.45 8.77
CA GLY A 304 5.30 -25.08 9.64
C GLY A 304 5.60 -26.52 9.19
N PRO A 305 6.64 -27.18 9.73
CA PRO A 305 6.96 -28.57 9.37
C PRO A 305 5.75 -29.50 9.52
N GLY A 306 5.42 -30.23 8.46
CA GLY A 306 4.25 -31.13 8.42
C GLY A 306 2.91 -30.46 8.07
N LYS A 307 2.84 -29.13 7.97
CA LYS A 307 1.61 -28.40 7.60
C LYS A 307 1.47 -28.19 6.08
N PRO A 308 0.23 -28.00 5.57
CA PRO A 308 -0.03 -27.57 4.20
C PRO A 308 0.65 -26.24 3.85
N ARG A 309 0.77 -25.91 2.55
CA ARG A 309 1.55 -24.75 2.07
C ARG A 309 1.18 -23.41 2.74
N LEU A 310 -0.10 -23.18 3.03
CA LEU A 310 -0.58 -21.93 3.64
C LEU A 310 -0.79 -22.03 5.16
N GLY A 311 -0.46 -23.17 5.75
CA GLY A 311 -0.80 -23.46 7.15
C GLY A 311 -2.15 -24.17 7.27
N LEU A 312 -2.70 -24.14 8.48
CA LEU A 312 -4.00 -24.72 8.83
C LEU A 312 -4.92 -23.60 9.30
N HIS A 313 -6.08 -23.44 8.65
CA HIS A 313 -7.02 -22.38 9.00
C HIS A 313 -7.67 -22.62 10.37
N GLU A 314 -7.72 -23.88 10.81
CA GLU A 314 -8.23 -24.29 12.11
C GLU A 314 -7.35 -23.80 13.28
N GLU A 315 -6.09 -23.47 13.02
CA GLU A 315 -5.16 -22.93 14.01
C GLU A 315 -5.24 -21.40 14.14
N LEU A 316 -6.00 -20.74 13.26
CA LEU A 316 -6.19 -19.30 13.35
C LEU A 316 -6.92 -18.93 14.65
N PRO A 317 -6.53 -17.82 15.30
CA PRO A 317 -7.26 -17.32 16.46
C PRO A 317 -8.74 -17.12 16.15
N GLN A 318 -9.61 -17.58 17.06
CA GLN A 318 -11.04 -17.36 16.96
C GLN A 318 -11.35 -15.86 17.06
N VAL A 319 -12.22 -15.38 16.19
CA VAL A 319 -12.66 -13.99 16.16
C VAL A 319 -14.08 -13.91 16.72
N THR A 320 -14.28 -13.17 17.80
CA THR A 320 -15.57 -13.00 18.48
C THR A 320 -16.30 -11.72 18.08
N GLY A 321 -15.58 -10.72 17.54
CA GLY A 321 -16.11 -9.41 17.22
C GLY A 321 -16.06 -8.39 18.36
N ASP A 322 -15.63 -8.83 19.56
CA ASP A 322 -15.47 -8.02 20.78
C ASP A 322 -13.99 -7.64 21.04
N GLU A 323 -13.09 -7.94 20.11
CA GLU A 323 -11.69 -7.62 20.22
C GLU A 323 -11.49 -6.12 20.36
N LYS A 324 -10.72 -5.74 21.38
CA LYS A 324 -10.35 -4.36 21.62
C LYS A 324 -9.02 -4.08 20.94
N PRO A 325 -8.98 -3.08 20.03
CA PRO A 325 -7.72 -2.67 19.46
C PRO A 325 -6.73 -2.19 20.52
N TYR A 326 -5.45 -2.35 20.24
CA TYR A 326 -4.37 -1.79 21.04
C TYR A 326 -4.42 -0.26 20.99
N ASP A 327 -4.79 0.40 22.09
CA ASP A 327 -4.99 1.85 22.13
C ASP A 327 -4.50 2.48 23.45
N PRO A 328 -3.19 2.62 23.66
CA PRO A 328 -2.62 3.40 24.76
C PRO A 328 -3.12 4.86 24.67
N ARG A 329 -3.82 5.31 25.71
CA ARG A 329 -4.49 6.62 25.71
C ARG A 329 -3.54 7.76 26.07
N LEU A 330 -3.08 8.53 25.08
CA LEU A 330 -2.28 9.72 25.34
C LEU A 330 -3.12 10.90 25.84
N PRO A 331 -2.61 11.70 26.80
CA PRO A 331 -3.15 13.02 27.08
C PRO A 331 -3.21 13.91 25.82
N ILE A 332 -4.23 14.76 25.73
CA ILE A 332 -4.48 15.59 24.54
C ILE A 332 -3.30 16.49 24.15
N TYR A 333 -2.55 17.02 25.12
CA TYR A 333 -1.40 17.87 24.83
C TYR A 333 -0.25 17.11 24.13
N LEU A 334 -0.05 15.83 24.45
CA LEU A 334 0.92 14.99 23.74
C LEU A 334 0.44 14.60 22.35
N GLN A 335 -0.87 14.41 22.18
CA GLN A 335 -1.44 14.20 20.84
C GLN A 335 -1.22 15.44 19.96
N ILE A 336 -1.50 16.63 20.48
CA ILE A 336 -1.25 17.91 19.78
C ILE A 336 0.24 18.06 19.46
N TYR A 337 1.12 17.77 20.42
CA TYR A 337 2.56 17.77 20.21
C TYR A 337 2.97 16.84 19.06
N ALA A 338 2.47 15.60 19.06
CA ALA A 338 2.77 14.61 18.03
C ALA A 338 2.31 15.08 16.64
N PHE A 339 1.09 15.63 16.54
CA PHE A 339 0.59 16.19 15.29
C PHE A 339 1.45 17.34 14.76
N ILE A 340 1.78 18.32 15.60
CA ILE A 340 2.59 19.47 15.18
C ILE A 340 3.94 18.99 14.64
N HIS A 341 4.63 18.12 15.38
CA HIS A 341 5.94 17.63 14.96
C HIS A 341 5.86 16.73 13.72
N PHE A 342 4.80 15.95 13.57
CA PHE A 342 4.55 15.19 12.36
C PHE A 342 4.42 16.11 11.14
N PHE A 343 3.64 17.19 11.23
CA PHE A 343 3.46 18.13 10.11
C PHE A 343 4.70 18.97 9.81
N LEU A 344 5.49 19.34 10.83
CA LEU A 344 6.79 19.97 10.62
C LEU A 344 7.76 19.04 9.90
N MET A 345 7.82 17.77 10.32
CA MET A 345 8.59 16.75 9.62
C MET A 345 8.09 16.55 8.18
N LEU A 346 6.77 16.53 7.97
CA LEU A 346 6.17 16.40 6.65
C LEU A 346 6.57 17.55 5.72
N ALA A 347 6.66 18.79 6.22
CA ALA A 347 7.17 19.92 5.44
C ALA A 347 8.64 19.72 5.01
N ILE A 348 9.48 19.20 5.92
CA ILE A 348 10.88 18.86 5.60
C ILE A 348 10.95 17.73 4.57
N TYR A 349 10.09 16.71 4.70
CA TYR A 349 9.95 15.62 3.76
C TYR A 349 9.55 16.13 2.37
N THR A 350 8.52 16.97 2.25
CA THR A 350 8.05 17.51 0.96
C THR A 350 9.14 18.34 0.28
N HIS A 351 9.76 19.26 1.02
CA HIS A 351 10.87 20.06 0.49
C HIS A 351 12.08 19.20 0.08
N MET A 352 12.36 18.10 0.78
CA MET A 352 13.40 17.15 0.39
C MET A 352 13.09 16.52 -0.97
N PHE A 353 11.84 16.14 -1.24
CA PHE A 353 11.45 15.55 -2.52
C PHE A 353 11.53 16.54 -3.68
N GLU A 354 11.10 17.79 -3.46
CA GLU A 354 11.17 18.87 -4.45
C GLU A 354 12.62 19.22 -4.80
N ALA A 355 13.49 19.32 -3.78
CA ALA A 355 14.87 19.76 -3.95
C ALA A 355 15.87 18.60 -4.17
N LYS A 356 15.43 17.34 -4.28
CA LYS A 356 16.33 16.16 -4.27
C LYS A 356 17.41 16.15 -5.34
N LEU A 357 17.19 16.82 -6.48
CA LEU A 357 18.16 16.92 -7.58
C LEU A 357 19.26 17.96 -7.33
N VAL A 358 19.05 18.88 -6.38
CA VAL A 358 19.96 19.99 -6.06
C VAL A 358 20.68 19.77 -4.73
N LEU A 359 20.08 19.00 -3.81
CA LEU A 359 20.67 18.70 -2.51
C LEU A 359 21.86 17.73 -2.64
N SER A 360 22.89 17.94 -1.80
CA SER A 360 24.00 17.00 -1.70
C SER A 360 23.56 15.65 -1.11
N SER A 361 24.27 14.57 -1.44
CA SER A 361 23.99 13.24 -0.90
C SER A 361 24.05 13.19 0.62
N LEU A 362 24.97 13.94 1.25
CA LEU A 362 25.06 14.06 2.70
C LEU A 362 23.82 14.74 3.28
N THR A 363 23.35 15.84 2.65
CA THR A 363 22.14 16.54 3.09
C THR A 363 20.91 15.64 2.97
N LEU A 364 20.79 14.87 1.88
CA LEU A 364 19.70 13.90 1.72
C LEU A 364 19.74 12.83 2.81
N LEU A 365 20.91 12.24 3.08
CA LEU A 365 21.08 11.23 4.11
C LEU A 365 20.70 11.76 5.50
N LEU A 366 21.16 12.96 5.86
CA LEU A 366 20.84 13.59 7.14
C LEU A 366 19.34 13.88 7.28
N ARG A 367 18.67 14.32 6.21
CA ARG A 367 17.22 14.53 6.22
C ARG A 367 16.45 13.22 6.36
N ILE A 368 16.86 12.16 5.65
CA ILE A 368 16.27 10.82 5.80
C ILE A 368 16.43 10.34 7.24
N LEU A 369 17.63 10.47 7.83
CA LEU A 369 17.87 10.08 9.23
C LEU A 369 17.01 10.88 10.19
N TYR A 370 16.90 12.20 10.01
CA TYR A 370 16.03 13.06 10.80
C TYR A 370 14.57 12.62 10.72
N ILE A 371 14.06 12.32 9.52
CA ILE A 371 12.69 11.84 9.31
C ILE A 371 12.47 10.53 10.06
N LEU A 372 13.36 9.54 9.86
CA LEU A 372 13.24 8.24 10.52
C LEU A 372 13.28 8.37 12.04
N LEU A 373 14.23 9.12 12.59
CA LEU A 373 14.33 9.36 14.03
C LEU A 373 13.09 10.06 14.59
N THR A 374 12.58 11.08 13.89
CA THR A 374 11.37 11.80 14.30
C THR A 374 10.17 10.86 14.34
N LEU A 375 9.98 10.05 13.30
CA LEU A 375 8.89 9.08 13.22
C LEU A 375 8.97 8.03 14.33
N THR A 376 10.16 7.49 14.61
CA THR A 376 10.39 6.53 15.70
C THR A 376 10.11 7.16 17.07
N CYS A 377 10.59 8.39 17.33
CA CYS A 377 10.30 9.11 18.57
C CYS A 377 8.79 9.36 18.75
N LEU A 378 8.08 9.73 17.68
CA LEU A 378 6.63 9.88 17.70
C LEU A 378 5.93 8.54 18.00
N GLY A 379 6.38 7.45 17.40
CA GLY A 379 5.87 6.11 17.70
C GLY A 379 6.00 5.71 19.17
N PHE A 380 7.18 5.91 19.76
CA PHE A 380 7.38 5.65 21.19
C PHE A 380 6.51 6.54 22.08
N LEU A 381 6.34 7.81 21.72
CA LEU A 381 5.43 8.71 22.40
C LEU A 381 3.99 8.17 22.36
N LEU A 382 3.53 7.73 21.18
CA LEU A 382 2.20 7.15 20.95
C LEU A 382 1.95 5.84 21.71
N GLU A 383 3.00 5.16 22.17
CA GLU A 383 2.92 3.98 23.02
C GLU A 383 3.03 4.29 24.52
N GLN A 384 3.35 5.53 24.89
CA GLN A 384 3.82 5.90 26.24
C GLN A 384 5.04 5.08 26.70
N ARG A 385 5.83 4.56 25.75
CA ARG A 385 7.02 3.78 26.07
C ARG A 385 8.10 4.76 26.50
N GLN A 386 8.63 4.58 27.71
CA GLN A 386 9.85 5.30 28.08
C GLN A 386 10.96 4.85 27.13
N VAL A 387 11.61 5.80 26.45
CA VAL A 387 12.82 5.53 25.66
C VAL A 387 13.93 5.22 26.66
N LEU A 388 13.94 3.98 27.14
CA LEU A 388 15.04 3.47 27.93
C LEU A 388 16.17 3.17 26.94
N PHE A 389 17.15 4.07 26.89
CA PHE A 389 18.50 3.68 26.54
C PHE A 389 18.96 2.74 27.66
N SER A 390 18.65 1.45 27.54
CA SER A 390 19.12 0.39 28.44
C SER A 390 20.03 -0.56 27.69
#